data_AF-G0N3S0-F1
#
_entry.id   AF-G0N3S0-F1
#
_cell.length_a   1.000
_cell.length_b   1.000
_cell.length_c   1.000
_cell.angle_alpha   90.00
_cell.angle_beta   90.00
_cell.angle_gamma   90.00
#
_symmetry.space_group_name_H-M   'P 1'
#
loop_
_entity.id
_entity.type
_entity.pdbx_description
1 polymer ?
#
loop_
_entity_poly.entity_id
_entity_poly.type
_entity_poly.pdbx_seq_one_letter_code
_entity_poly.pdbx_strand_id
1 'polypeptide(L)'
;MTQSFMQIHRTMKFNKNVPSTKTIDVDWLDHSSGVWISECLPKTCFTFRDDEVMGRTRAIRRLTVSYQPVEHEERRIYDEILIILTDKMRRAPTVRYVVELVDTEEDGEIPSRLPGYGDISLDPSLSHLKKVSLECEVCCQAYSDTNPSCIPRILTECGHTLCHSCAETIQRMSPDKLSIKCTIDRITTKVKVEKLCKNFAIIDLIRKRSDEEKLTEKMGSVGIDEDPILPCYENPKHEAVRYCLSCAEDYCDSCFRSIHTARIFSEHLSILISEKPVEIPYCPNNPDKIAEYFCQDKKCKATSPLCCNKCYKKNHKHHDMVTPAEKIKDNQRNLTDLLQNLQFTEIMVSEALKEADRCIKSTSKTGTDYQNMVSSIHEHFNQKKKEAVQNLDSYVDHKREGMEADKRNIEHDMELIKETKKEIKKVLKRKDLLFAQEIINKGKAIRSLDDRKEANLIQLSLPSLEEIIGSSKPPIPSHRAPAPPEVPPAPPPKSFCTSPILSTFS
;
A
#
# COMPACT_ATOMS: atom_id res chain seq x y z
N MET A 1 19.01 1.55 32.83
CA MET A 1 20.17 1.34 31.94
C MET A 1 19.64 0.81 30.62
N THR A 2 19.46 1.69 29.64
CA THR A 2 19.03 1.34 28.28
C THR A 2 20.21 0.71 27.56
N GLN A 3 20.18 -0.62 27.42
CA GLN A 3 21.16 -1.35 26.64
C GLN A 3 20.94 -0.96 25.18
N SER A 4 21.85 -0.17 24.60
CA SER A 4 21.86 0.12 23.17
C SER A 4 21.99 -1.20 22.43
N PHE A 5 20.91 -1.68 21.82
CA PHE A 5 20.93 -2.90 21.03
C PHE A 5 21.84 -2.64 19.82
N MET A 6 23.00 -3.30 19.77
CA MET A 6 23.91 -3.18 18.63
C MET A 6 23.17 -3.64 17.36
N GLN A 7 23.26 -2.86 16.28
CA GLN A 7 22.81 -3.27 14.95
C GLN A 7 24.02 -3.67 14.12
N ILE A 8 23.93 -4.82 13.43
CA ILE A 8 24.97 -5.30 12.54
C ILE A 8 24.49 -5.11 11.11
N HIS A 9 25.21 -4.30 10.33
CA HIS A 9 24.90 -4.04 8.93
C HIS A 9 25.76 -4.93 8.02
N ARG A 10 25.15 -5.52 7.01
CA ARG A 10 25.77 -6.34 5.97
C ARG A 10 25.21 -5.94 4.62
N THR A 11 25.96 -6.17 3.54
CA THR A 11 25.54 -5.80 2.19
C THR A 11 25.52 -7.03 1.27
N MET A 12 24.46 -7.17 0.47
CA MET A 12 24.31 -8.17 -0.59
C MET A 12 24.21 -7.48 -1.95
N LYS A 13 25.26 -7.56 -2.76
CA LYS A 13 25.29 -6.93 -4.08
C LYS A 13 24.76 -7.87 -5.18
N PHE A 14 23.91 -7.37 -6.06
CA PHE A 14 23.39 -8.04 -7.27
C PHE A 14 23.66 -7.15 -8.49
N ASN A 15 23.98 -7.73 -9.63
CA ASN A 15 24.16 -6.96 -10.86
C ASN A 15 22.80 -6.69 -11.51
N LYS A 16 22.49 -5.43 -11.84
CA LYS A 16 21.19 -5.02 -12.41
C LYS A 16 20.79 -5.79 -13.67
N ASN A 17 21.75 -6.20 -14.49
CA ASN A 17 21.49 -6.79 -15.80
C ASN A 17 21.66 -8.32 -15.83
N VAL A 18 22.02 -8.95 -14.70
CA VAL A 18 22.34 -10.38 -14.66
C VAL A 18 21.49 -11.10 -13.62
N PRO A 19 20.68 -12.11 -14.02
CA PRO A 19 19.98 -12.96 -13.07
C PRO A 19 21.00 -13.64 -12.14
N SER A 20 20.78 -13.54 -10.84
CA SER A 20 21.72 -14.11 -9.87
C SER A 20 21.02 -14.53 -8.58
N THR A 21 21.54 -15.57 -7.93
CA THR A 21 21.02 -16.07 -6.65
C THR A 21 22.13 -16.07 -5.62
N LYS A 22 21.83 -15.57 -4.42
CA LYS A 22 22.74 -15.59 -3.27
C LYS A 22 22.09 -16.28 -2.09
N THR A 23 22.89 -17.06 -1.39
CA THR A 23 22.46 -17.85 -0.24
C THR A 23 23.33 -17.53 0.96
N ILE A 24 22.70 -17.39 2.12
CA ILE A 24 23.37 -17.09 3.39
C ILE A 24 22.87 -18.07 4.44
N ASP A 25 23.81 -18.74 5.10
CA ASP A 25 23.53 -19.57 6.26
C ASP A 25 23.64 -18.70 7.53
N VAL A 26 22.58 -18.72 8.34
CA VAL A 26 22.36 -17.84 9.48
C VAL A 26 22.42 -18.68 10.76
N ASP A 27 23.57 -18.61 11.46
CA ASP A 27 23.81 -19.34 12.71
C ASP A 27 23.40 -18.49 13.92
N TRP A 28 22.13 -18.61 14.33
CA TRP A 28 21.51 -17.79 15.39
C TRP A 28 20.92 -18.62 16.55
N LEU A 29 21.14 -19.94 16.54
CA LEU A 29 20.41 -20.89 17.39
C LEU A 29 21.06 -21.18 18.75
N ASP A 30 21.98 -20.35 19.23
CA ASP A 30 22.45 -20.40 20.64
C ASP A 30 21.48 -19.69 21.61
N HIS A 31 20.37 -19.13 21.09
CA HIS A 31 19.27 -18.62 21.88
C HIS A 31 17.99 -19.40 21.58
N SER A 32 17.46 -20.03 22.62
CA SER A 32 16.41 -21.06 22.62
C SER A 32 15.00 -20.62 22.16
N SER A 33 14.87 -19.53 21.38
CA SER A 33 13.57 -18.88 21.13
C SER A 33 13.31 -18.46 19.67
N GLY A 34 14.23 -18.72 18.74
CA GLY A 34 14.02 -18.54 17.29
C GLY A 34 14.25 -17.11 16.78
N VAL A 35 14.10 -16.91 15.46
CA VAL A 35 14.39 -15.64 14.76
C VAL A 35 13.14 -15.15 14.03
N TRP A 36 12.90 -13.84 14.06
CA TRP A 36 11.97 -13.15 13.16
C TRP A 36 12.74 -12.63 11.94
N ILE A 37 12.23 -12.91 10.75
CA ILE A 37 12.78 -12.45 9.47
C ILE A 37 11.76 -11.53 8.82
N SER A 38 12.21 -10.35 8.42
CA SER A 38 11.41 -9.38 7.64
C SER A 38 12.19 -9.01 6.39
N GLU A 39 11.52 -8.92 5.24
CA GLU A 39 12.11 -8.52 3.96
C GLU A 39 11.33 -7.37 3.35
N CYS A 40 12.04 -6.48 2.66
CA CYS A 40 11.49 -5.40 1.84
C CYS A 40 12.10 -5.49 0.43
N LEU A 41 11.91 -6.64 -0.21
CA LEU A 41 12.39 -6.97 -1.56
C LEU A 41 11.26 -6.74 -2.57
N PRO A 42 11.49 -5.99 -3.66
CA PRO A 42 10.51 -5.86 -4.73
C PRO A 42 10.19 -7.21 -5.35
N LYS A 43 8.97 -7.71 -5.12
CA LYS A 43 8.54 -9.05 -5.59
C LYS A 43 8.47 -9.19 -7.12
N THR A 44 8.58 -8.07 -7.85
CA THR A 44 8.63 -8.05 -9.32
C THR A 44 9.96 -8.56 -9.86
N CYS A 45 11.06 -8.34 -9.14
CA CYS A 45 12.41 -8.71 -9.58
C CYS A 45 13.21 -9.53 -8.56
N PHE A 46 12.70 -9.72 -7.33
CA PHE A 46 13.32 -10.56 -6.30
C PHE A 46 12.39 -11.67 -5.81
N THR A 47 12.98 -12.82 -5.51
CA THR A 47 12.33 -13.91 -4.76
C THR A 47 13.17 -14.26 -3.53
N PHE A 48 12.49 -14.49 -2.40
CA PHE A 48 13.08 -14.80 -1.11
C PHE A 48 12.60 -16.15 -0.61
N ARG A 49 13.51 -16.98 -0.11
CA ARG A 49 13.21 -18.27 0.55
C ARG A 49 13.97 -18.38 1.86
N ASP A 50 13.29 -18.93 2.87
CA ASP A 50 13.81 -19.26 4.19
C ASP A 50 13.63 -20.77 4.41
N ASP A 51 14.73 -21.50 4.31
CA ASP A 51 14.76 -22.95 4.43
C ASP A 51 15.46 -23.36 5.74
N GLU A 52 14.91 -24.35 6.44
CA GLU A 52 15.57 -24.97 7.58
C GLU A 52 16.40 -26.16 7.11
N VAL A 53 17.72 -26.07 7.25
CA VAL A 53 18.68 -27.08 6.77
C VAL A 53 19.36 -27.74 7.95
N MET A 54 19.39 -29.08 7.98
CA MET A 54 20.08 -29.84 9.03
C MET A 54 21.61 -29.78 8.81
N GLY A 55 22.31 -29.06 9.68
CA GLY A 55 23.77 -29.08 9.75
C GLY A 55 24.31 -30.34 10.45
N ARG A 56 25.64 -30.50 10.50
CA ARG A 56 26.30 -31.68 11.09
C ARG A 56 26.04 -31.86 12.59
N THR A 57 25.64 -30.81 13.31
CA THR A 57 25.40 -30.83 14.77
C THR A 57 24.14 -30.09 15.22
N ARG A 58 23.57 -29.17 14.41
CA ARG A 58 22.37 -28.36 14.72
C ARG A 58 21.63 -27.94 13.43
N ALA A 59 20.35 -27.59 13.55
CA ALA A 59 19.58 -26.96 12.48
C ALA A 59 20.16 -25.56 12.18
N ILE A 60 20.24 -25.17 10.91
CA ILE A 60 20.72 -23.87 10.44
C ILE A 60 19.64 -23.30 9.52
N ARG A 61 19.35 -22.00 9.65
CA ARG A 61 18.46 -21.33 8.70
C ARG A 61 19.24 -20.83 7.50
N ARG A 62 18.75 -21.16 6.31
CA ARG A 62 19.35 -20.79 5.03
C ARG A 62 18.43 -19.82 4.32
N LEU A 63 18.92 -18.61 4.09
CA LEU A 63 18.20 -17.57 3.36
C LEU A 63 18.69 -17.54 1.93
N THR A 64 17.78 -17.68 0.98
CA THR A 64 18.09 -17.64 -0.45
C THR A 64 17.36 -16.47 -1.10
N VAL A 65 18.12 -15.59 -1.74
CA VAL A 65 17.63 -14.40 -2.44
C VAL A 65 17.99 -14.55 -3.91
N SER A 66 16.99 -14.58 -4.80
CA SER A 66 17.20 -14.63 -6.25
C SER A 66 16.70 -13.34 -6.90
N TYR A 67 17.53 -12.75 -7.75
CA TYR A 67 17.23 -11.57 -8.55
C TYR A 67 17.06 -11.93 -10.02
N GLN A 68 16.04 -11.36 -10.66
CA GLN A 68 15.76 -11.53 -12.08
C GLN A 68 15.42 -10.16 -12.71
N PRO A 69 16.21 -9.68 -13.70
CA PRO A 69 15.95 -8.40 -14.37
C PRO A 69 14.62 -8.39 -15.12
N VAL A 70 13.91 -7.26 -15.10
CA VAL A 70 12.62 -7.07 -15.81
C VAL A 70 12.82 -6.04 -16.93
N GLU A 71 12.36 -6.35 -18.15
CA GLU A 71 12.72 -5.58 -19.37
C GLU A 71 12.09 -4.17 -19.48
N HIS A 72 11.17 -3.79 -18.60
CA HIS A 72 10.46 -2.50 -18.69
C HIS A 72 9.97 -1.97 -17.32
N GLU A 73 10.86 -1.75 -16.36
CA GLU A 73 10.54 -0.89 -15.21
C GLU A 73 11.23 0.48 -15.39
N GLU A 74 10.41 1.52 -15.57
CA GLU A 74 10.77 2.91 -15.30
C GLU A 74 11.48 2.97 -13.94
N ARG A 75 12.58 3.73 -13.85
CA ARG A 75 13.40 3.94 -12.64
C ARG A 75 12.53 4.22 -11.39
N ARG A 76 12.04 3.18 -10.72
CA ARG A 76 11.63 3.27 -9.33
C ARG A 76 12.90 3.13 -8.52
N ILE A 77 13.32 4.25 -7.96
CA ILE A 77 14.34 4.29 -6.92
C ILE A 77 13.70 3.58 -5.73
N TYR A 78 14.08 2.34 -5.46
CA TYR A 78 13.69 1.67 -4.22
C TYR A 78 14.57 2.27 -3.13
N ASP A 79 13.97 3.05 -2.23
CA ASP A 79 14.72 3.90 -1.29
C ASP A 79 15.62 3.11 -0.32
N GLU A 80 15.40 1.82 -0.11
CA GLU A 80 16.37 0.88 0.47
C GLU A 80 15.82 -0.56 0.41
N ILE A 81 16.53 -1.50 -0.23
CA ILE A 81 16.12 -2.91 -0.31
C ILE A 81 16.77 -3.65 0.86
N LEU A 82 15.98 -4.23 1.78
CA LEU A 82 16.48 -4.73 3.07
C LEU A 82 15.97 -6.14 3.43
N ILE A 83 16.81 -6.89 4.14
CA ILE A 83 16.42 -8.11 4.89
C ILE A 83 16.87 -7.94 6.34
N ILE A 84 15.94 -8.07 7.29
CA ILE A 84 16.18 -7.82 8.72
C ILE A 84 15.95 -9.10 9.52
N LEU A 85 16.92 -9.44 10.36
CA LEU A 85 16.89 -10.58 11.26
C LEU A 85 16.88 -10.07 12.70
N THR A 86 15.85 -10.45 13.46
CA THR A 86 15.67 -10.04 14.85
C THR A 86 15.43 -11.24 15.75
N ASP A 87 16.19 -11.36 16.83
CA ASP A 87 15.96 -12.37 17.87
C ASP A 87 14.61 -12.13 18.57
N LYS A 88 13.78 -13.17 18.74
CA LYS A 88 12.44 -13.02 19.34
C LYS A 88 12.48 -12.46 20.76
N MET A 89 13.54 -12.75 21.51
CA MET A 89 13.71 -12.33 22.89
C MET A 89 14.57 -11.05 23.02
N ARG A 90 14.99 -10.46 21.89
CA ARG A 90 15.90 -9.30 21.79
C ARG A 90 17.19 -9.48 22.60
N ARG A 91 17.66 -10.72 22.77
CA ARG A 91 18.90 -11.04 23.50
C ARG A 91 20.15 -10.89 22.65
N ALA A 92 19.98 -10.89 21.33
CA ALA A 92 21.03 -10.74 20.34
C ALA A 92 20.79 -9.51 19.44
N PRO A 93 21.86 -8.93 18.87
CA PRO A 93 21.79 -7.75 18.01
C PRO A 93 20.90 -7.96 16.78
N THR A 94 20.27 -6.90 16.27
CA THR A 94 19.53 -6.99 14.99
C THR A 94 20.53 -6.98 13.84
N VAL A 95 20.38 -7.91 12.88
CA VAL A 95 21.19 -7.90 11.66
C VAL A 95 20.37 -7.36 10.50
N ARG A 96 20.93 -6.39 9.77
CA ARG A 96 20.32 -5.79 8.58
C ARG A 96 21.20 -6.10 7.37
N TYR A 97 20.61 -6.71 6.36
CA TYR A 97 21.21 -6.92 5.05
C TYR A 97 20.66 -5.89 4.07
N VAL A 98 21.51 -4.96 3.62
CA VAL A 98 21.22 -4.02 2.54
C VAL A 98 21.47 -4.72 1.22
N VAL A 99 20.45 -4.80 0.37
CA VAL A 99 20.55 -5.39 -0.97
C VAL A 99 20.82 -4.27 -1.96
N GLU A 100 22.00 -4.28 -2.57
CA GLU A 100 22.44 -3.26 -3.50
C GLU A 100 22.43 -3.79 -4.93
N LEU A 101 21.85 -3.02 -5.84
CA LEU A 101 21.89 -3.27 -7.27
C LEU A 101 23.04 -2.45 -7.88
N VAL A 102 24.10 -3.12 -8.28
CA VAL A 102 25.29 -2.50 -8.88
C VAL A 102 25.25 -2.60 -10.41
N ASP A 103 25.69 -1.55 -11.08
CA ASP A 103 26.02 -1.61 -12.50
C ASP A 103 27.36 -2.34 -12.66
N THR A 104 27.54 -3.06 -13.76
CA THR A 104 28.83 -3.68 -14.07
C THR A 104 29.84 -2.56 -14.35
N GLU A 105 30.68 -2.22 -13.36
CA GLU A 105 31.85 -1.40 -13.60
C GLU A 105 32.87 -2.25 -14.37
N GLU A 106 33.20 -1.80 -15.59
CA GLU A 106 34.39 -2.23 -16.29
C GLU A 106 35.61 -1.72 -15.50
N ASP A 107 36.41 -2.65 -14.96
CA ASP A 107 37.78 -2.37 -14.58
C ASP A 107 38.54 -1.83 -15.81
N GLY A 108 39.05 -0.60 -15.78
CA GLY A 108 39.82 -0.08 -16.91
C GLY A 108 40.38 1.33 -16.77
N GLU A 109 41.71 1.41 -16.80
CA GLU A 109 42.60 2.57 -16.68
C GLU A 109 42.34 3.75 -17.67
N ILE A 110 42.76 4.94 -17.24
CA ILE A 110 42.88 6.18 -18.05
C ILE A 110 43.92 6.00 -19.17
N PRO A 111 43.70 6.57 -20.37
CA PRO A 111 44.74 7.43 -20.93
C PRO A 111 44.23 8.73 -21.56
N SER A 112 44.97 9.79 -21.26
CA SER A 112 44.97 11.14 -21.83
C SER A 112 45.45 11.21 -23.30
N ARG A 113 44.74 11.95 -24.19
CA ARG A 113 45.21 13.05 -25.08
C ARG A 113 44.15 13.48 -26.15
N LEU A 114 44.12 14.81 -26.36
CA LEU A 114 43.31 15.76 -27.19
C LEU A 114 43.31 15.49 -28.73
N PRO A 115 42.67 16.27 -29.67
CA PRO A 115 42.01 17.61 -29.59
C PRO A 115 40.72 17.88 -30.46
N GLY A 116 40.02 19.00 -30.17
CA GLY A 116 39.64 20.02 -31.18
C GLY A 116 38.23 20.03 -31.80
N TYR A 117 37.38 20.94 -31.34
CA TYR A 117 36.54 21.91 -32.12
C TYR A 117 35.80 22.75 -31.05
N GLY A 118 36.19 23.99 -30.81
CA GLY A 118 35.60 25.13 -31.51
C GLY A 118 34.80 25.95 -30.50
N ASP A 119 35.42 27.05 -30.08
CA ASP A 119 35.01 28.05 -29.10
C ASP A 119 33.61 28.66 -29.37
N ILE A 120 32.70 28.63 -28.39
CA ILE A 120 31.60 29.60 -28.27
C ILE A 120 31.49 29.97 -26.79
N SER A 121 32.13 31.08 -26.46
CA SER A 121 31.94 31.86 -25.25
C SER A 121 30.50 32.40 -25.23
N LEU A 122 29.65 31.88 -24.34
CA LEU A 122 28.36 32.48 -24.00
C LEU A 122 28.56 33.43 -22.81
N ASP A 123 28.69 34.71 -23.16
CA ASP A 123 28.55 35.85 -22.27
C ASP A 123 27.18 35.81 -21.55
N PRO A 124 27.10 35.96 -20.21
CA PRO A 124 25.84 35.94 -19.45
C PRO A 124 24.89 37.14 -19.69
N SER A 125 25.20 38.01 -20.65
CA SER A 125 24.57 39.33 -20.79
C SER A 125 23.43 39.38 -21.82
N LEU A 126 22.47 38.45 -21.86
CA LEU A 126 21.31 38.52 -22.76
C LEU A 126 20.00 37.91 -22.22
N SER A 127 19.76 37.98 -20.91
CA SER A 127 18.47 37.59 -20.30
C SER A 127 17.36 38.66 -20.38
N HIS A 128 17.51 39.68 -21.25
CA HIS A 128 16.52 40.73 -21.47
C HIS A 128 16.00 40.79 -22.92
N LEU A 129 15.65 39.65 -23.51
CA LEU A 129 14.69 39.65 -24.62
C LEU A 129 13.30 39.99 -24.06
N LYS A 130 13.06 41.31 -24.00
CA LYS A 130 11.78 42.03 -23.89
C LYS A 130 10.57 41.12 -23.60
N LYS A 131 10.17 41.10 -22.33
CA LYS A 131 8.81 40.72 -21.91
C LYS A 131 7.82 41.42 -22.85
N VAL A 132 7.15 40.67 -23.73
CA VAL A 132 6.19 41.23 -24.68
C VAL A 132 5.09 41.91 -23.86
N SER A 133 4.94 43.23 -24.02
CA SER A 133 3.88 44.01 -23.39
C SER A 133 2.54 43.58 -23.99
N LEU A 134 1.71 42.89 -23.19
CA LEU A 134 0.37 42.43 -23.59
C LEU A 134 -0.67 43.54 -23.38
N GLU A 135 -0.35 44.75 -23.79
CA GLU A 135 -1.19 45.94 -23.63
C GLU A 135 -1.26 46.74 -24.92
N CYS A 136 -2.36 47.46 -25.11
CA CYS A 136 -2.55 48.30 -26.27
C CYS A 136 -1.74 49.58 -26.15
N GLU A 137 -0.87 49.85 -27.12
CA GLU A 137 -0.03 51.07 -27.12
C GLU A 137 -0.80 52.39 -27.25
N VAL A 138 -2.11 52.33 -27.55
CA VAL A 138 -2.96 53.53 -27.69
C VAL A 138 -3.68 53.89 -26.40
N CYS A 139 -4.23 52.91 -25.68
CA CYS A 139 -4.98 53.15 -24.44
C CYS A 139 -4.31 52.59 -23.18
N CYS A 140 -3.15 51.94 -23.32
CA CYS A 140 -2.40 51.25 -22.26
C CYS A 140 -3.24 50.23 -21.48
N GLN A 141 -4.34 49.73 -22.07
CA GLN A 141 -5.15 48.69 -21.46
C GLN A 141 -4.62 47.31 -21.87
N ALA A 142 -4.57 46.40 -20.90
CA ALA A 142 -4.23 45.01 -21.15
C ALA A 142 -5.18 44.38 -22.19
N TYR A 143 -4.61 43.63 -23.13
CA TYR A 143 -5.39 42.87 -24.09
C TYR A 143 -6.15 41.75 -23.38
N SER A 144 -7.33 41.42 -23.89
CA SER A 144 -8.19 40.37 -23.33
C SER A 144 -8.81 39.55 -24.46
N ASP A 145 -8.95 38.24 -24.24
CA ASP A 145 -9.65 37.36 -25.17
C ASP A 145 -11.15 37.22 -24.84
N THR A 146 -11.57 37.64 -23.65
CA THR A 146 -12.94 37.59 -23.14
C THR A 146 -13.67 38.92 -23.24
N ASN A 147 -12.98 40.06 -22.99
CA ASN A 147 -13.58 41.38 -23.08
C ASN A 147 -13.58 41.88 -24.55
N PRO A 148 -14.75 42.07 -25.18
CA PRO A 148 -14.86 42.51 -26.58
C PRO A 148 -14.13 43.81 -26.91
N SER A 149 -14.06 44.77 -25.97
CA SER A 149 -13.43 46.07 -26.19
C SER A 149 -11.89 46.01 -26.20
N CYS A 150 -11.33 45.00 -25.55
CA CYS A 150 -9.89 44.83 -25.35
C CYS A 150 -9.30 43.72 -26.23
N ILE A 151 -10.06 43.18 -27.19
CA ILE A 151 -9.55 42.13 -28.09
C ILE A 151 -8.50 42.71 -29.03
N PRO A 152 -7.27 42.14 -29.09
CA PRO A 152 -6.25 42.58 -30.02
C PRO A 152 -6.67 42.28 -31.47
N ARG A 153 -6.60 43.30 -32.33
CA ARG A 153 -6.92 43.27 -33.76
C ARG A 153 -5.69 43.67 -34.57
N ILE A 154 -5.41 42.93 -35.65
CA ILE A 154 -4.27 43.18 -36.53
C ILE A 154 -4.71 44.08 -37.68
N LEU A 155 -4.00 45.19 -37.88
CA LEU A 155 -4.12 46.00 -39.10
C LEU A 155 -3.39 45.28 -40.24
N THR A 156 -4.14 44.78 -41.23
CA THR A 156 -3.60 43.87 -42.26
C THR A 156 -2.50 44.47 -43.11
N GLU A 157 -2.52 45.78 -43.33
CA GLU A 157 -1.54 46.46 -44.18
C GLU A 157 -0.18 46.67 -43.50
N CYS A 158 -0.12 46.58 -42.16
CA CYS A 158 1.10 46.89 -41.41
C CYS A 158 1.48 45.93 -40.29
N GLY A 159 0.62 44.98 -39.93
CA GLY A 159 0.88 43.98 -38.89
C GLY A 159 0.78 44.49 -37.44
N HIS A 160 0.72 45.80 -37.23
CA HIS A 160 0.51 46.40 -35.91
C HIS A 160 -0.84 46.00 -35.30
N THR A 161 -0.84 45.83 -33.96
CA THR A 161 -2.00 45.39 -33.20
C THR A 161 -2.57 46.52 -32.35
N LEU A 162 -3.90 46.68 -32.38
CA LEU A 162 -4.66 47.62 -31.56
C LEU A 162 -5.80 46.88 -30.85
N CYS A 163 -6.32 47.39 -29.74
CA CYS A 163 -7.54 46.82 -29.17
C CYS A 163 -8.76 47.23 -30.01
N HIS A 164 -9.82 46.42 -29.97
CA HIS A 164 -11.03 46.63 -30.75
C HIS A 164 -11.64 48.03 -30.56
N SER A 165 -11.71 48.52 -29.32
CA SER A 165 -12.23 49.86 -29.00
C SER A 165 -11.37 51.00 -29.55
N CYS A 166 -10.04 50.87 -29.52
CA CYS A 166 -9.14 51.85 -30.14
C CYS A 166 -9.26 51.85 -31.66
N ALA A 167 -9.35 50.67 -32.30
CA ALA A 167 -9.57 50.56 -33.73
C ALA A 167 -10.90 51.20 -34.15
N GLU A 168 -11.97 50.98 -33.36
CA GLU A 168 -13.28 51.58 -33.58
C GLU A 168 -13.26 53.11 -33.43
N THR A 169 -12.59 53.60 -32.40
CA THR A 169 -12.45 55.04 -32.14
C THR A 169 -11.71 55.73 -33.28
N ILE A 170 -10.60 55.14 -33.75
CA ILE A 170 -9.81 55.67 -34.86
C ILE A 170 -10.61 55.63 -36.18
N GLN A 171 -11.37 54.56 -36.43
CA GLN A 171 -12.26 54.46 -37.59
C GLN A 171 -13.35 55.54 -37.58
N ARG A 172 -13.93 55.83 -36.41
CA ARG A 172 -15.00 56.85 -36.27
C ARG A 172 -14.49 58.26 -36.53
N MET A 173 -13.22 58.51 -36.25
CA MET A 173 -12.55 59.78 -36.50
C MET A 173 -12.08 59.94 -37.95
N SER A 174 -12.18 58.90 -38.80
CA SER A 174 -11.77 58.99 -40.20
C SER A 174 -12.83 59.71 -41.06
N PRO A 175 -12.44 60.49 -42.09
CA PRO A 175 -13.40 61.23 -42.94
C PRO A 175 -14.38 60.33 -43.69
N ASP A 176 -13.93 59.13 -44.05
CA ASP A 176 -14.69 58.14 -44.82
C ASP A 176 -15.40 57.09 -43.92
N LYS A 177 -15.17 57.12 -42.60
CA LYS A 177 -15.66 56.15 -41.60
C LYS A 177 -15.39 54.67 -41.94
N LEU A 178 -14.45 54.42 -42.87
CA LEU A 178 -14.17 53.11 -43.45
C LEU A 178 -12.66 52.83 -43.51
N SER A 179 -11.84 53.75 -43.00
CA SER A 179 -10.38 53.61 -42.95
C SER A 179 -9.86 53.73 -41.53
N ILE A 180 -8.82 52.96 -41.21
CA ILE A 180 -8.12 53.01 -39.94
C ILE A 180 -6.67 53.36 -40.25
N LYS A 181 -6.22 54.49 -39.72
CA LYS A 181 -4.82 54.91 -39.83
C LYS A 181 -4.07 54.42 -38.60
N CYS A 182 -3.07 53.57 -38.81
CA CYS A 182 -2.23 53.07 -37.73
C CYS A 182 -1.55 54.23 -36.98
N THR A 183 -1.56 54.22 -35.66
CA THR A 183 -0.93 55.27 -34.84
C THR A 183 0.59 55.13 -34.77
N ILE A 184 1.11 53.94 -35.09
CA ILE A 184 2.54 53.60 -34.97
C ILE A 184 3.29 53.99 -36.24
N ASP A 185 2.83 53.52 -37.41
CA ASP A 185 3.51 53.74 -38.70
C ASP A 185 2.70 54.55 -39.72
N ARG A 186 1.48 54.99 -39.35
CA ARG A 186 0.59 55.84 -40.17
C ARG A 186 0.09 55.19 -41.46
N ILE A 187 0.26 53.88 -41.63
CA ILE A 187 -0.29 53.13 -42.76
C ILE A 187 -1.81 53.03 -42.62
N THR A 188 -2.54 53.22 -43.73
CA THR A 188 -4.01 53.26 -43.73
C THR A 188 -4.59 51.95 -44.23
N THR A 189 -5.31 51.25 -43.37
CA THR A 189 -6.06 50.02 -43.70
C THR A 189 -7.52 50.38 -44.00
N LYS A 190 -7.99 50.13 -45.23
CA LYS A 190 -9.38 50.41 -45.65
C LYS A 190 -10.30 49.21 -45.37
N VAL A 191 -10.68 49.04 -44.11
CA VAL A 191 -11.53 47.93 -43.68
C VAL A 191 -12.37 48.34 -42.46
N LYS A 192 -13.60 47.83 -42.36
CA LYS A 192 -14.39 47.99 -41.14
C LYS A 192 -13.79 47.20 -39.97
N VAL A 193 -13.89 47.72 -38.76
CA VAL A 193 -13.27 47.14 -37.56
C VAL A 193 -13.74 45.71 -37.29
N GLU A 194 -14.99 45.38 -37.63
CA GLU A 194 -15.54 44.04 -37.44
C GLU A 194 -14.87 42.99 -38.34
N LYS A 195 -14.29 43.44 -39.46
CA LYS A 195 -13.59 42.58 -40.43
C LYS A 195 -12.08 42.47 -40.16
N LEU A 196 -11.54 43.19 -39.18
CA LEU A 196 -10.15 43.00 -38.76
C LEU A 196 -9.96 41.64 -38.09
N CYS A 197 -8.89 40.94 -38.46
CA CYS A 197 -8.53 39.66 -37.84
C CYS A 197 -8.12 39.85 -36.38
N LYS A 198 -8.51 38.89 -35.53
CA LYS A 198 -7.99 38.82 -34.15
C LYS A 198 -6.51 38.44 -34.19
N ASN A 199 -5.70 39.02 -33.30
CA ASN A 199 -4.33 38.55 -33.12
C ASN A 199 -4.32 37.32 -32.23
N PHE A 200 -4.48 36.14 -32.83
CA PHE A 200 -4.49 34.87 -32.10
C PHE A 200 -3.18 34.59 -31.38
N ALA A 201 -2.03 35.05 -31.89
CA ALA A 201 -0.74 34.87 -31.20
C ALA A 201 -0.69 35.60 -29.85
N ILE A 202 -1.21 36.84 -29.78
CA ILE A 202 -1.32 37.58 -28.51
C ILE A 202 -2.37 36.95 -27.60
N ILE A 203 -3.50 36.51 -28.15
CA ILE A 203 -4.56 35.81 -27.40
C ILE A 203 -4.03 34.52 -26.77
N ASP A 204 -3.26 33.74 -27.51
CA ASP A 204 -2.69 32.48 -27.01
C ASP A 204 -1.63 32.74 -25.93
N LEU A 205 -0.87 33.84 -26.01
CA LEU A 205 0.04 34.28 -24.94
C LEU A 205 -0.71 34.71 -23.67
N ILE A 206 -1.85 35.39 -23.80
CA ILE A 206 -2.72 35.76 -22.66
C ILE A 206 -3.28 34.50 -22.00
N ARG A 207 -3.76 33.54 -22.80
CA ARG A 207 -4.31 32.27 -22.30
C ARG A 207 -3.25 31.45 -21.58
N LYS A 208 -2.06 31.30 -22.17
CA LYS A 208 -0.94 30.61 -21.53
C LYS A 208 -0.57 31.24 -20.19
N ARG A 209 -0.48 32.58 -20.11
CA ARG A 209 -0.23 33.27 -18.84
C ARG A 209 -1.36 33.06 -17.83
N SER A 210 -2.63 33.12 -18.25
CA SER A 210 -3.78 32.89 -17.37
C SER A 210 -3.84 31.45 -16.86
N ASP A 211 -3.44 30.47 -17.68
CA ASP A 211 -3.42 29.07 -17.31
C ASP A 211 -2.20 28.73 -16.42
N GLU A 212 -1.06 29.38 -16.63
CA GLU A 212 0.10 29.38 -15.73
C GLU A 212 -0.26 30.04 -14.38
N GLU A 213 -0.96 31.19 -14.40
CA GLU A 213 -1.47 31.88 -13.21
C GLU A 213 -2.47 31.02 -12.43
N LYS A 214 -3.39 30.30 -13.11
CA LYS A 214 -4.31 29.33 -12.48
C LYS A 214 -3.61 28.08 -11.94
N LEU A 215 -2.52 27.63 -12.58
CA LEU A 215 -1.66 26.58 -12.02
C LEU A 215 -0.95 27.09 -10.76
N THR A 216 -0.49 28.34 -10.75
CA THR A 216 0.12 28.96 -9.56
C THR A 216 -0.90 29.32 -8.48
N GLU A 217 -2.17 29.62 -8.79
CA GLU A 217 -3.23 29.81 -7.78
C GLU A 217 -3.64 28.48 -7.13
N LYS A 218 -3.64 27.37 -7.87
CA LYS A 218 -3.80 26.03 -7.30
C LYS A 218 -2.59 25.55 -6.47
N MET A 219 -1.43 26.17 -6.64
CA MET A 219 -0.23 25.97 -5.81
C MET A 219 0.03 27.14 -4.83
N GLY A 220 -0.84 28.16 -4.79
CA GLY A 220 -0.60 29.46 -4.18
C GLY A 220 -1.62 29.87 -3.12
N SER A 221 -2.52 28.96 -2.71
CA SER A 221 -3.12 29.06 -1.38
C SER A 221 -1.99 28.78 -0.39
N VAL A 222 -1.48 29.82 0.28
CA VAL A 222 -0.61 29.69 1.45
C VAL A 222 -1.26 28.66 2.36
N GLY A 223 -0.61 27.51 2.55
CA GLY A 223 -1.06 26.52 3.50
C GLY A 223 -1.09 27.20 4.86
N ILE A 224 -2.30 27.45 5.37
CA ILE A 224 -2.46 27.78 6.78
C ILE A 224 -2.18 26.46 7.50
N ASP A 225 -0.98 26.35 8.04
CA ASP A 225 -0.61 25.24 8.90
C ASP A 225 -0.94 25.65 10.34
N GLU A 226 -1.63 24.79 11.09
CA GLU A 226 -1.89 25.05 12.50
C GLU A 226 -0.63 24.83 13.36
N ASP A 227 0.40 24.16 12.82
CA ASP A 227 1.70 23.95 13.49
C ASP A 227 2.87 23.96 12.48
N PRO A 228 3.24 25.13 11.92
CA PRO A 228 4.37 25.24 11.00
C PRO A 228 5.69 24.92 11.70
N ILE A 229 6.56 24.18 11.02
CA ILE A 229 7.88 23.77 11.53
C ILE A 229 8.75 25.01 11.78
N LEU A 230 8.68 25.99 10.88
CA LEU A 230 9.32 27.28 11.05
C LEU A 230 8.33 28.41 10.74
N PRO A 231 7.83 29.11 11.77
CA PRO A 231 6.82 30.14 11.58
C PRO A 231 7.39 31.38 10.87
N CYS A 232 6.58 31.96 9.98
CA CYS A 232 6.86 33.25 9.36
C CYS A 232 6.72 34.40 10.36
N TYR A 233 7.63 35.36 10.28
CA TYR A 233 7.65 36.59 11.07
C TYR A 233 6.32 37.36 11.01
N GLU A 234 5.69 37.47 9.83
CA GLU A 234 4.44 38.23 9.64
C GLU A 234 3.20 37.48 10.09
N ASN A 235 3.22 36.15 10.00
CA ASN A 235 2.11 35.33 10.42
C ASN A 235 2.64 33.99 10.97
N PRO A 236 2.49 33.76 12.28
CA PRO A 236 2.91 32.52 12.93
C PRO A 236 2.27 31.24 12.37
N LYS A 237 1.18 31.35 11.58
CA LYS A 237 0.51 30.21 10.92
C LYS A 237 1.04 29.92 9.51
N HIS A 238 2.01 30.68 9.02
CA HIS A 238 2.63 30.43 7.73
C HIS A 238 3.98 29.74 7.93
N GLU A 239 4.31 28.79 7.06
CA GLU A 239 5.66 28.21 6.98
C GLU A 239 6.61 29.17 6.26
N ALA A 240 7.72 29.51 6.91
CA ALA A 240 8.75 30.34 6.34
C ALA A 240 9.59 29.54 5.33
N VAL A 241 9.95 30.18 4.21
CA VAL A 241 10.80 29.58 3.15
C VAL A 241 11.98 30.47 2.78
N ARG A 242 11.93 31.75 3.15
CA ARG A 242 12.94 32.75 2.85
C ARG A 242 13.47 33.40 4.13
N TYR A 243 14.75 33.71 4.14
CA TYR A 243 15.38 34.55 5.14
C TYR A 243 15.82 35.87 4.48
N CYS A 244 15.44 37.00 5.07
CA CYS A 244 15.88 38.31 4.60
C CYS A 244 17.20 38.68 5.29
N LEU A 245 18.26 38.90 4.51
CA LEU A 245 19.58 39.29 5.05
C LEU A 245 19.59 40.68 5.69
N SER A 246 18.67 41.55 5.27
CA SER A 246 18.58 42.92 5.76
C SER A 246 17.71 43.04 7.01
N CYS A 247 16.58 42.34 7.05
CA CYS A 247 15.69 42.33 8.21
C CYS A 247 16.19 41.38 9.31
N ALA A 248 16.99 40.36 8.95
CA ALA A 248 17.35 39.24 9.81
C ALA A 248 16.15 38.41 10.30
N GLU A 249 15.10 38.34 9.48
CA GLU A 249 13.83 37.68 9.80
C GLU A 249 13.42 36.63 8.74
N ASP A 250 12.63 35.65 9.18
CA ASP A 250 12.15 34.52 8.38
C ASP A 250 10.74 34.82 7.80
N TYR A 251 10.57 34.66 6.49
CA TYR A 251 9.32 34.96 5.79
C TYR A 251 8.84 33.79 4.92
N CYS A 252 7.53 33.63 4.80
CA CYS A 252 6.96 32.86 3.70
C CYS A 252 7.05 33.67 2.39
N ASP A 253 6.95 32.99 1.25
CA ASP A 253 7.17 33.60 -0.07
C ASP A 253 6.20 34.76 -0.38
N SER A 254 4.94 34.64 0.07
CA SER A 254 3.91 35.67 -0.11
C SER A 254 4.12 36.87 0.81
N CYS A 255 4.37 36.64 2.11
CA CYS A 255 4.67 37.69 3.08
C CYS A 255 5.95 38.46 2.69
N PHE A 256 6.98 37.74 2.21
CA PHE A 256 8.19 38.38 1.71
C PHE A 256 7.88 39.35 0.57
N ARG A 257 7.16 38.91 -0.46
CA ARG A 257 6.79 39.76 -1.61
C ARG A 257 5.89 40.93 -1.22
N SER A 258 4.94 40.71 -0.31
CA SER A 258 4.04 41.76 0.16
C SER A 258 4.82 42.95 0.76
N ILE A 259 5.86 42.67 1.53
CA ILE A 259 6.59 43.70 2.30
C ILE A 259 7.78 44.26 1.50
N HIS A 260 8.44 43.41 0.72
CA HIS A 260 9.67 43.77 0.00
C HIS A 260 9.41 44.27 -1.45
N THR A 261 8.14 44.46 -1.85
CA THR A 261 7.79 45.10 -3.14
C THR A 261 7.78 46.63 -3.07
N ALA A 262 7.71 47.21 -1.88
CA ALA A 262 7.79 48.66 -1.71
C ALA A 262 9.20 49.17 -2.05
N ARG A 263 9.27 50.34 -2.70
CA ARG A 263 10.51 50.95 -3.26
C ARG A 263 11.63 51.20 -2.23
N ILE A 264 11.32 51.13 -0.94
CA ILE A 264 12.26 51.35 0.18
C ILE A 264 12.93 50.02 0.59
N PHE A 265 12.31 48.88 0.34
CA PHE A 265 12.76 47.55 0.76
C PHE A 265 13.12 46.63 -0.40
N SER A 266 13.00 47.11 -1.64
CA SER A 266 13.26 46.35 -2.86
C SER A 266 14.73 45.97 -3.07
N GLU A 267 15.65 46.58 -2.31
CA GLU A 267 17.08 46.25 -2.32
C GLU A 267 17.45 45.16 -1.31
N HIS A 268 16.51 44.72 -0.46
CA HIS A 268 16.76 43.66 0.51
C HIS A 268 16.97 42.32 -0.20
N LEU A 269 18.14 41.73 0.04
CA LEU A 269 18.48 40.41 -0.47
C LEU A 269 17.88 39.33 0.43
N SER A 270 17.35 38.29 -0.20
CA SER A 270 16.85 37.10 0.50
C SER A 270 17.54 35.85 0.00
N ILE A 271 17.66 34.89 0.90
CA ILE A 271 18.17 33.53 0.65
C ILE A 271 17.13 32.51 1.11
N LEU A 272 17.30 31.25 0.72
CA LEU A 272 16.47 30.18 1.24
C LEU A 272 16.79 29.92 2.72
N ILE A 273 15.80 29.49 3.49
CA ILE A 273 16.03 29.14 4.91
C ILE A 273 17.03 27.99 5.07
N SER A 274 17.07 27.05 4.13
CA SER A 274 18.08 25.99 4.08
C SER A 274 19.51 26.53 3.93
N GLU A 275 19.67 27.75 3.42
CA GLU A 275 20.95 28.43 3.22
C GLU A 275 21.24 29.45 4.32
N LYS A 276 20.34 29.62 5.30
CA LYS A 276 20.48 30.55 6.42
C LYS A 276 21.79 30.26 7.18
N PRO A 277 22.71 31.23 7.29
CA PRO A 277 23.97 31.03 7.99
C PRO A 277 23.74 30.70 9.46
N VAL A 278 24.47 29.71 9.97
CA VAL A 278 24.47 29.41 11.42
C VAL A 278 25.39 30.40 12.11
N GLU A 279 24.83 31.24 12.99
CA GLU A 279 25.61 32.21 13.75
C GLU A 279 26.35 31.56 14.93
N ILE A 280 27.64 31.86 15.07
CA ILE A 280 28.45 31.39 16.20
C ILE A 280 28.31 32.38 17.36
N PRO A 281 27.83 31.96 18.53
CA PRO A 281 27.61 32.85 19.66
C PRO A 281 28.92 33.36 20.29
N TYR A 282 28.81 34.44 21.08
CA TYR A 282 29.90 34.97 21.88
C TYR A 282 30.27 34.06 23.06
N CYS A 283 31.50 34.18 23.54
CA CYS A 283 31.99 33.44 24.70
C CYS A 283 31.27 33.92 25.96
N PRO A 284 30.63 33.03 26.74
CA PRO A 284 29.89 33.43 27.95
C PRO A 284 30.76 34.09 29.03
N ASN A 285 32.05 33.78 29.04
CA ASN A 285 33.01 34.38 29.96
C ASN A 285 33.66 35.68 29.42
N ASN A 286 33.50 35.98 28.13
CA ASN A 286 34.03 37.20 27.49
C ASN A 286 33.06 37.65 26.38
N PRO A 287 32.06 38.48 26.71
CA PRO A 287 31.01 38.89 25.76
C PRO A 287 31.53 39.58 24.49
N ASP A 288 32.69 40.23 24.54
CA ASP A 288 33.28 40.91 23.37
C ASP A 288 34.04 39.96 22.42
N LYS A 289 34.08 38.65 22.70
CA LYS A 289 34.82 37.66 21.91
C LYS A 289 33.92 36.53 21.45
N ILE A 290 33.90 36.29 20.15
CA ILE A 290 33.22 35.13 19.56
C ILE A 290 33.80 33.83 20.15
N ALA A 291 32.95 32.82 20.32
CA ALA A 291 33.42 31.50 20.73
C ALA A 291 34.23 30.85 19.59
N GLU A 292 35.48 30.51 19.89
CA GLU A 292 36.40 29.89 18.91
C GLU A 292 36.46 28.36 19.10
N TYR A 293 36.08 27.87 20.28
CA TYR A 293 36.20 26.46 20.65
C TYR A 293 34.94 25.96 21.39
N PHE A 294 34.68 24.67 21.25
CA PHE A 294 33.65 23.91 21.95
C PHE A 294 34.31 22.76 22.72
N CYS A 295 34.10 22.71 24.02
CA CYS A 295 34.62 21.69 24.91
C CYS A 295 33.71 20.46 24.92
N GLN A 296 34.26 19.29 24.61
CA GLN A 296 33.52 18.02 24.59
C GLN A 296 33.61 17.23 25.90
N ASP A 297 34.48 17.64 26.82
CA ASP A 297 34.70 16.92 28.07
C ASP A 297 33.49 17.02 29.01
N LYS A 298 32.83 15.88 29.24
CA LYS A 298 31.66 15.76 30.12
C LYS A 298 31.96 16.08 31.59
N LYS A 299 33.22 16.05 32.00
CA LYS A 299 33.68 16.37 33.37
C LYS A 299 34.14 17.81 33.51
N CYS A 300 34.04 18.62 32.45
CA CYS A 300 34.39 20.03 32.49
C CYS A 300 33.50 20.78 33.50
N LYS A 301 34.12 21.60 34.35
CA LYS A 301 33.42 22.42 35.36
C LYS A 301 32.97 23.78 34.84
N ALA A 302 33.17 24.06 33.55
CA ALA A 302 32.74 25.32 32.96
C ALA A 302 31.21 25.38 32.87
N THR A 303 30.65 26.59 33.02
CA THR A 303 29.22 26.85 32.91
C THR A 303 28.68 26.71 31.48
N SER A 304 29.56 26.72 30.48
CA SER A 304 29.23 26.51 29.07
C SER A 304 30.37 25.77 28.37
N PRO A 305 30.06 24.88 27.41
CA PRO A 305 31.08 24.24 26.58
C PRO A 305 31.74 25.22 25.59
N LEU A 306 31.15 26.38 25.32
CA LEU A 306 31.66 27.38 24.38
C LEU A 306 32.72 28.27 25.04
N CYS A 307 33.88 28.43 24.39
CA CYS A 307 34.92 29.29 24.92
C CYS A 307 35.78 30.00 23.85
N CYS A 308 36.31 31.17 24.19
CA CYS A 308 37.28 31.89 23.35
C CYS A 308 38.71 31.42 23.63
N ASN A 309 39.68 31.86 22.81
CA ASN A 309 41.10 31.50 22.95
C ASN A 309 41.69 31.75 24.35
N LYS A 310 41.25 32.81 25.04
CA LYS A 310 41.71 33.14 26.40
C LYS A 310 41.25 32.09 27.41
N CYS A 311 39.99 31.66 27.32
CA CYS A 311 39.43 30.63 28.19
C CYS A 311 40.05 29.27 27.90
N TYR A 312 40.30 28.96 26.62
CA TYR A 312 41.01 27.75 26.20
C TYR A 312 42.35 27.62 26.93
N LYS A 313 43.19 28.65 26.84
CA LYS A 313 44.54 28.66 27.45
C LYS A 313 44.54 28.57 28.97
N LYS A 314 43.53 29.12 29.64
CA LYS A 314 43.45 29.15 31.11
C LYS A 314 42.82 27.89 31.71
N ASN A 315 41.67 27.48 31.17
CA ASN A 315 40.78 26.53 31.84
C ASN A 315 40.52 25.24 31.04
N HIS A 316 40.85 25.21 29.74
CA HIS A 316 40.54 24.06 28.86
C HIS A 316 41.75 23.50 28.11
N LYS A 317 42.97 23.82 28.55
CA LYS A 317 44.21 23.38 27.89
C LYS A 317 44.35 21.85 27.80
N HIS A 318 43.70 21.13 28.71
CA HIS A 318 43.74 19.66 28.80
C HIS A 318 42.38 19.01 28.54
N HIS A 319 41.40 19.76 28.04
CA HIS A 319 40.12 19.20 27.66
C HIS A 319 40.11 18.89 26.16
N ASP A 320 39.20 18.00 25.76
CA ASP A 320 38.92 17.76 24.36
C ASP A 320 38.16 18.97 23.78
N MET A 321 38.75 19.59 22.76
CA MET A 321 38.29 20.85 22.18
C MET A 321 38.18 20.70 20.67
N VAL A 322 37.04 21.08 20.13
CA VAL A 322 36.80 21.21 18.70
C VAL A 322 36.37 22.62 18.35
N THR A 323 36.35 22.97 17.08
CA THR A 323 35.77 24.25 16.66
C THR A 323 34.23 24.16 16.67
N PRO A 324 33.50 25.27 16.87
CA PRO A 324 32.05 25.29 16.73
C PRO A 324 31.59 24.81 15.35
N ALA A 325 32.33 25.13 14.28
CA ALA A 325 32.02 24.68 12.92
C ALA A 325 32.07 23.15 12.78
N GLU A 326 33.10 22.49 13.32
CA GLU A 326 33.17 21.03 13.34
C GLU A 326 32.02 20.43 14.16
N LYS A 327 31.69 21.03 15.31
CA LYS A 327 30.60 20.53 16.16
C LYS A 327 29.23 20.69 15.51
N ILE A 328 28.99 21.81 14.81
CA ILE A 328 27.77 22.04 14.03
C ILE A 328 27.63 20.98 12.94
N LYS A 329 28.69 20.73 12.17
CA LYS A 329 28.69 19.70 11.12
C LYS A 329 28.41 18.30 11.67
N ASP A 330 29.03 17.96 12.80
CA ASP A 330 28.86 16.66 13.45
C ASP A 330 27.44 16.49 14.01
N ASN A 331 26.90 17.53 14.66
CA ASN A 331 25.52 17.54 15.12
C ASN A 331 24.52 17.47 13.95
N GLN A 332 24.76 18.20 12.86
CA GLN A 332 23.92 18.15 11.67
C GLN A 332 23.86 16.73 11.11
N ARG A 333 25.02 16.06 10.96
CA ARG A 333 25.08 14.65 10.54
C ARG A 333 24.31 13.74 11.48
N ASN A 334 24.52 13.87 12.79
CA ASN A 334 23.86 13.02 13.80
C ASN A 334 22.34 13.24 13.81
N LEU A 335 21.88 14.47 13.64
CA LEU A 335 20.44 14.79 13.58
C LEU A 335 19.81 14.26 12.29
N THR A 336 20.50 14.35 11.15
CA THR A 336 20.02 13.78 9.88
C THR A 336 19.91 12.26 9.97
N ASP A 337 20.94 11.58 10.49
CA ASP A 337 20.92 10.13 10.68
C ASP A 337 19.82 9.68 11.66
N LEU A 338 19.66 10.41 12.77
CA LEU A 338 18.59 10.14 13.73
C LEU A 338 17.20 10.32 13.11
N LEU A 339 17.01 11.39 12.32
CA LEU A 339 15.74 11.65 11.63
C LEU A 339 15.39 10.51 10.67
N GLN A 340 16.33 10.08 9.84
CA GLN A 340 16.15 8.95 8.92
C GLN A 340 15.81 7.66 9.66
N ASN A 341 16.52 7.37 10.76
CA ASN A 341 16.27 6.18 11.57
C ASN A 341 14.89 6.22 12.25
N LEU A 342 14.44 7.39 12.72
CA LEU A 342 13.12 7.57 13.31
C LEU A 342 12.01 7.42 12.25
N GLN A 343 12.17 7.99 11.06
CA GLN A 343 11.25 7.83 9.94
C GLN A 343 11.12 6.36 9.53
N PHE A 344 12.23 5.63 9.41
CA PHE A 344 12.19 4.19 9.13
C PHE A 344 11.48 3.41 10.23
N THR A 345 11.75 3.74 11.50
CA THR A 345 11.11 3.09 12.65
C THR A 345 9.60 3.35 12.67
N GLU A 346 9.18 4.57 12.34
CA GLU A 346 7.77 4.95 12.23
C GLU A 346 7.04 4.09 11.19
N ILE A 347 7.63 3.92 10.00
CA ILE A 347 7.08 3.07 8.94
C ILE A 347 6.91 1.63 9.44
N MET A 348 7.97 1.04 10.00
CA MET A 348 7.94 -0.34 10.50
C MET A 348 6.88 -0.55 11.59
N VAL A 349 6.75 0.38 12.53
CA VAL A 349 5.74 0.30 13.60
C VAL A 349 4.33 0.48 13.04
N SER A 350 4.14 1.37 12.08
CA SER A 350 2.86 1.56 11.38
C SER A 350 2.40 0.31 10.64
N GLU A 351 3.32 -0.39 9.96
CA GLU A 351 3.03 -1.67 9.31
C GLU A 351 2.67 -2.77 10.32
N ALA A 352 3.42 -2.87 11.41
CA ALA A 352 3.12 -3.83 12.49
C ALA A 352 1.73 -3.58 13.10
N LEU A 353 1.32 -2.33 13.23
CA LEU A 353 -0.01 -1.97 13.73
C LEU A 353 -1.12 -2.38 12.76
N LYS A 354 -0.92 -2.16 11.46
CA LYS A 354 -1.85 -2.63 10.41
C LYS A 354 -1.98 -4.16 10.40
N GLU A 355 -0.87 -4.87 10.61
CA GLU A 355 -0.86 -6.33 10.72
C GLU A 355 -1.65 -6.81 11.93
N ALA A 356 -1.42 -6.20 13.09
CA ALA A 356 -2.13 -6.51 14.32
C ALA A 356 -3.64 -6.31 14.15
N ASP A 357 -4.05 -5.19 13.55
CA ASP A 357 -5.46 -4.92 13.25
C ASP A 357 -6.08 -5.97 12.33
N ARG A 358 -5.34 -6.42 11.31
CA ARG A 358 -5.80 -7.47 10.40
C ARG A 358 -5.97 -8.80 11.13
N CYS A 359 -5.02 -9.19 11.96
CA CYS A 359 -5.11 -10.39 12.79
C CYS A 359 -6.29 -10.32 13.77
N ILE A 360 -6.53 -9.18 14.40
CA ILE A 360 -7.68 -9.01 15.30
C ILE A 360 -8.99 -9.14 14.52
N LYS A 361 -9.10 -8.49 13.36
CA LYS A 361 -10.30 -8.57 12.51
C LYS A 361 -10.59 -9.99 12.02
N SER A 362 -9.56 -10.79 11.69
CA SER A 362 -9.76 -12.18 11.24
C SER A 362 -10.29 -13.10 12.35
N THR A 363 -10.08 -12.78 13.63
CA THR A 363 -10.68 -13.50 14.75
C THR A 363 -12.14 -13.14 15.02
N SER A 364 -12.66 -12.09 14.36
CA SER A 364 -14.05 -11.68 14.55
C SER A 364 -15.02 -12.72 13.98
N LYS A 365 -16.05 -13.03 14.76
CA LYS A 365 -17.19 -13.84 14.29
C LYS A 365 -18.02 -13.14 13.21
N THR A 366 -17.81 -11.85 12.99
CA THR A 366 -18.39 -11.11 11.85
C THR A 366 -17.54 -11.21 10.59
N GLY A 367 -16.35 -11.80 10.67
CA GLY A 367 -15.46 -12.01 9.54
C GLY A 367 -16.08 -12.94 8.50
N THR A 368 -15.83 -12.64 7.22
CA THR A 368 -16.35 -13.40 6.07
C THR A 368 -15.96 -14.87 6.15
N ASP A 369 -14.73 -15.19 6.52
CA ASP A 369 -14.24 -16.58 6.55
C ASP A 369 -14.96 -17.41 7.62
N TYR A 370 -15.19 -16.81 8.80
CA TYR A 370 -15.98 -17.45 9.85
C TYR A 370 -17.44 -17.66 9.40
N GLN A 371 -18.07 -16.63 8.82
CA GLN A 371 -19.45 -16.71 8.34
C GLN A 371 -19.62 -17.74 7.21
N ASN A 372 -18.64 -17.83 6.31
CA ASN A 372 -18.60 -18.84 5.25
C ASN A 372 -18.52 -20.24 5.85
N MET A 373 -17.64 -20.47 6.82
CA MET A 373 -17.53 -21.77 7.49
C MET A 373 -18.83 -22.14 8.22
N VAL A 374 -19.44 -21.19 8.94
CA VAL A 374 -20.75 -21.39 9.59
C VAL A 374 -21.83 -21.75 8.56
N SER A 375 -21.84 -21.07 7.41
CA SER A 375 -22.79 -21.34 6.33
C SER A 375 -22.60 -22.73 5.73
N SER A 376 -21.35 -23.14 5.47
CA SER A 376 -21.03 -24.50 4.99
C SER A 376 -21.44 -25.58 5.98
N ILE A 377 -21.27 -25.35 7.28
CA ILE A 377 -21.77 -26.25 8.33
C ILE A 377 -23.29 -26.39 8.23
N HIS A 378 -24.00 -25.26 8.14
CA HIS A 378 -25.46 -25.26 8.04
C HIS A 378 -25.95 -25.98 6.78
N GLU A 379 -25.33 -25.71 5.65
CA GLU A 379 -25.65 -26.34 4.36
C GLU A 379 -25.46 -27.86 4.41
N HIS A 380 -24.33 -28.35 4.95
CA HIS A 380 -24.07 -29.77 5.09
C HIS A 380 -25.15 -30.48 5.94
N PHE A 381 -25.54 -29.90 7.07
CA PHE A 381 -26.58 -30.51 7.92
C PHE A 381 -27.98 -30.42 7.31
N ASN A 382 -28.29 -29.33 6.61
CA ASN A 382 -29.55 -29.21 5.87
C ASN A 382 -29.63 -30.23 4.73
N GLN A 383 -28.53 -30.47 4.03
CA GLN A 383 -28.46 -31.48 2.99
C GLN A 383 -28.71 -32.89 3.56
N LYS A 384 -28.03 -33.25 4.66
CA LYS A 384 -28.29 -34.53 5.34
C LYS A 384 -29.74 -34.67 5.82
N LYS A 385 -30.34 -33.58 6.32
CA LYS A 385 -31.75 -33.57 6.70
C LYS A 385 -32.66 -33.85 5.48
N LYS A 386 -32.38 -33.22 4.34
CA LYS A 386 -33.14 -33.42 3.11
C LYS A 386 -33.01 -34.85 2.59
N GLU A 387 -31.81 -35.41 2.60
CA GLU A 387 -31.55 -36.80 2.21
C GLU A 387 -32.29 -37.80 3.10
N ALA A 388 -32.28 -37.60 4.42
CA ALA A 388 -33.01 -38.46 5.35
C ALA A 388 -34.53 -38.44 5.09
N VAL A 389 -35.11 -37.26 4.83
CA VAL A 389 -36.53 -37.15 4.47
C VAL A 389 -36.82 -37.83 3.14
N GLN A 390 -35.98 -37.61 2.13
CA GLN A 390 -36.15 -38.23 0.81
C GLN A 390 -36.06 -39.76 0.84
N ASN A 391 -35.18 -40.31 1.69
CA ASN A 391 -35.08 -41.75 1.91
C ASN A 391 -36.37 -42.31 2.53
N LEU A 392 -36.96 -41.60 3.49
CA LEU A 392 -38.23 -41.97 4.09
C LEU A 392 -39.37 -41.92 3.05
N ASP A 393 -39.46 -40.85 2.28
CA ASP A 393 -40.47 -40.70 1.23
C ASP A 393 -40.37 -41.85 0.21
N SER A 394 -39.15 -42.18 -0.22
CA SER A 394 -38.90 -43.26 -1.17
C SER A 394 -39.27 -44.63 -0.60
N TYR A 395 -39.01 -44.86 0.70
CA TYR A 395 -39.43 -46.08 1.39
C TYR A 395 -40.96 -46.22 1.42
N VAL A 396 -41.65 -45.14 1.78
CA VAL A 396 -43.12 -45.10 1.84
C VAL A 396 -43.71 -45.35 0.46
N ASP A 397 -43.18 -44.68 -0.57
CA ASP A 397 -43.64 -44.82 -1.96
C ASP A 397 -43.43 -46.24 -2.48
N HIS A 398 -42.24 -46.83 -2.27
CA HIS A 398 -41.95 -48.19 -2.70
C HIS A 398 -42.88 -49.22 -2.04
N LYS A 399 -43.14 -49.07 -0.72
CA LYS A 399 -44.08 -49.94 -0.01
C LYS A 399 -45.51 -49.74 -0.50
N ARG A 400 -45.94 -48.51 -0.78
CA ARG A 400 -47.26 -48.21 -1.36
C ARG A 400 -47.42 -48.87 -2.72
N GLU A 401 -46.45 -48.73 -3.62
CA GLU A 401 -46.48 -49.32 -4.96
C GLU A 401 -46.64 -50.85 -4.91
N GLY A 402 -45.90 -51.51 -4.00
CA GLY A 402 -46.03 -52.95 -3.76
C GLY A 402 -47.44 -53.33 -3.29
N MET A 403 -47.96 -52.62 -2.28
CA MET A 403 -49.32 -52.85 -1.77
C MET A 403 -50.41 -52.58 -2.84
N GLU A 404 -50.23 -51.56 -3.69
CA GLU A 404 -51.16 -51.26 -4.79
C GLU A 404 -51.13 -52.34 -5.88
N ALA A 405 -49.96 -52.91 -6.18
CA ALA A 405 -49.85 -54.02 -7.10
C ALA A 405 -50.57 -55.27 -6.58
N ASP A 406 -50.38 -55.60 -5.30
CA ASP A 406 -51.08 -56.69 -4.63
C ASP A 406 -52.61 -56.46 -4.64
N LYS A 407 -53.05 -55.24 -4.37
CA LYS A 407 -54.47 -54.86 -4.47
C LYS A 407 -55.03 -55.10 -5.88
N ARG A 408 -54.33 -54.65 -6.93
CA ARG A 408 -54.75 -54.85 -8.33
C ARG A 408 -54.88 -56.34 -8.66
N ASN A 409 -53.96 -57.18 -8.18
CA ASN A 409 -54.02 -58.62 -8.37
C ASN A 409 -55.28 -59.22 -7.71
N ILE A 410 -55.59 -58.82 -6.47
CA ILE A 410 -56.80 -59.26 -5.77
C ILE A 410 -58.08 -58.81 -6.49
N GLU A 411 -58.12 -57.58 -6.98
CA GLU A 411 -59.25 -57.06 -7.76
C GLU A 411 -59.48 -57.87 -9.04
N HIS A 412 -58.40 -58.21 -9.74
CA HIS A 412 -58.44 -59.05 -10.94
C HIS A 412 -58.94 -60.48 -10.64
N ASP A 413 -58.39 -61.13 -9.62
CA ASP A 413 -58.82 -62.45 -9.18
C ASP A 413 -60.31 -62.46 -8.80
N MET A 414 -60.78 -61.40 -8.11
CA MET A 414 -62.19 -61.24 -7.76
C MET A 414 -63.09 -61.08 -8.99
N GLU A 415 -62.64 -60.41 -10.05
CA GLU A 415 -63.38 -60.30 -11.31
C GLU A 415 -63.49 -61.66 -12.02
N LEU A 416 -62.39 -62.41 -12.11
CA LEU A 416 -62.37 -63.77 -12.68
C LEU A 416 -63.31 -64.73 -11.93
N ILE A 417 -63.35 -64.63 -10.59
CA ILE A 417 -64.28 -65.40 -9.75
C ILE A 417 -65.73 -65.02 -10.07
N LYS A 418 -66.04 -63.73 -10.18
CA LYS A 418 -67.40 -63.24 -10.48
C LYS A 418 -67.87 -63.73 -11.86
N GLU A 419 -67.01 -63.65 -12.87
CA GLU A 419 -67.29 -64.10 -14.23
C GLU A 419 -67.54 -65.61 -14.28
N THR A 420 -66.63 -66.41 -13.73
CA THR A 420 -66.75 -67.87 -13.72
C THR A 420 -67.99 -68.33 -12.95
N LYS A 421 -68.32 -67.67 -11.83
CA LYS A 421 -69.57 -67.91 -11.09
C LYS A 421 -70.80 -67.62 -11.95
N LYS A 422 -70.77 -66.59 -12.79
CA LYS A 422 -71.86 -66.24 -13.71
C LYS A 422 -72.01 -67.30 -14.81
N GLU A 423 -70.91 -67.78 -15.37
CA GLU A 423 -70.89 -68.87 -16.37
C GLU A 423 -71.47 -70.17 -15.79
N ILE A 424 -71.01 -70.58 -14.61
CA ILE A 424 -71.54 -71.76 -13.90
C ILE A 424 -73.05 -71.62 -13.67
N LYS A 425 -73.50 -70.46 -13.18
CA LYS A 425 -74.95 -70.18 -12.99
C LYS A 425 -75.73 -70.29 -14.29
N LYS A 426 -75.19 -69.84 -15.43
CA LYS A 426 -75.85 -69.96 -16.74
C LYS A 426 -76.00 -71.42 -17.16
N VAL A 427 -74.94 -72.22 -17.08
CA VAL A 427 -74.95 -73.65 -17.41
C VAL A 427 -75.97 -74.41 -16.55
N LEU A 428 -75.98 -74.16 -15.24
CA LEU A 428 -76.93 -74.79 -14.32
C LEU A 428 -78.39 -74.42 -14.65
N LYS A 429 -78.68 -73.15 -14.97
CA LYS A 429 -80.05 -72.71 -15.33
C LYS A 429 -80.53 -73.29 -16.65
N ARG A 430 -79.64 -73.44 -17.64
CA ARG A 430 -79.96 -73.98 -18.97
C ARG A 430 -80.00 -75.50 -19.03
N LYS A 431 -79.49 -76.19 -17.99
CA LYS A 431 -79.34 -77.66 -17.91
C LYS A 431 -78.37 -78.25 -18.96
N ASP A 432 -77.44 -77.44 -19.46
CA ASP A 432 -76.40 -77.84 -20.44
C ASP A 432 -75.25 -78.60 -19.77
N LEU A 433 -75.54 -79.73 -19.11
CA LEU A 433 -74.60 -80.39 -18.20
C LEU A 433 -73.67 -81.41 -18.88
N LEU A 434 -74.06 -81.96 -20.03
CA LEU A 434 -73.32 -83.05 -20.71
C LEU A 434 -71.89 -82.67 -21.11
N PHE A 435 -71.63 -81.38 -21.37
CA PHE A 435 -70.31 -80.87 -21.80
C PHE A 435 -69.72 -79.83 -20.83
N ALA A 436 -70.16 -79.80 -19.56
CA ALA A 436 -69.74 -78.78 -18.58
C ALA A 436 -68.31 -78.97 -18.03
N GLN A 437 -67.58 -79.98 -18.48
CA GLN A 437 -66.27 -80.37 -17.91
C GLN A 437 -65.24 -79.24 -17.97
N GLU A 438 -65.23 -78.44 -19.03
CA GLU A 438 -64.31 -77.31 -19.20
C GLU A 438 -64.55 -76.22 -18.15
N ILE A 439 -65.82 -75.86 -17.91
CA ILE A 439 -66.20 -74.86 -16.89
C ILE A 439 -65.96 -75.40 -15.48
N ILE A 440 -66.15 -76.70 -15.26
CA ILE A 440 -65.81 -77.37 -13.99
C ILE A 440 -64.29 -77.30 -13.75
N ASN A 441 -63.48 -77.56 -14.76
CA ASN A 441 -62.01 -77.47 -14.66
C ASN A 441 -61.56 -76.02 -14.41
N LYS A 442 -62.12 -75.04 -15.13
CA LYS A 442 -61.88 -73.60 -14.92
C LYS A 442 -62.24 -73.18 -13.49
N GLY A 443 -63.41 -73.59 -13.00
CA GLY A 443 -63.84 -73.32 -11.63
C GLY A 443 -62.95 -73.95 -10.56
N LYS A 444 -62.46 -75.18 -10.79
CA LYS A 444 -61.50 -75.85 -9.90
C LYS A 444 -60.15 -75.12 -9.87
N ALA A 445 -59.64 -74.67 -11.02
CA ALA A 445 -58.39 -73.92 -11.12
C ALA A 445 -58.46 -72.55 -10.43
N ILE A 446 -59.61 -71.88 -10.48
CA ILE A 446 -59.84 -70.61 -9.76
C ILE A 446 -60.01 -70.86 -8.26
N ARG A 447 -60.61 -71.98 -7.85
CA ARG A 447 -60.76 -72.34 -6.43
C ARG A 447 -59.41 -72.62 -5.75
N SER A 448 -58.40 -73.06 -6.49
CA SER A 448 -57.02 -73.17 -5.99
C SER A 448 -56.29 -71.83 -5.84
N LEU A 449 -56.90 -70.68 -6.19
CA LEU A 449 -56.33 -69.36 -5.90
C LEU A 449 -56.40 -69.00 -4.39
N ASP A 450 -57.26 -69.70 -3.62
CA ASP A 450 -57.48 -69.51 -2.18
C ASP A 450 -56.26 -69.90 -1.31
N ASP A 451 -55.28 -70.61 -1.88
CA ASP A 451 -54.03 -70.97 -1.20
C ASP A 451 -52.98 -69.84 -1.20
N ARG A 452 -53.26 -68.69 -1.84
CA ARG A 452 -52.45 -67.47 -1.68
C ARG A 452 -52.76 -66.83 -0.33
N LYS A 453 -52.34 -67.50 0.74
CA LYS A 453 -52.39 -66.95 2.09
C LYS A 453 -51.57 -65.66 2.13
N GLU A 454 -52.30 -64.59 2.44
CA GLU A 454 -51.82 -63.28 2.84
C GLU A 454 -51.06 -62.52 1.75
N ALA A 455 -51.81 -61.76 0.93
CA ALA A 455 -51.23 -60.59 0.29
C ALA A 455 -50.53 -59.74 1.36
N ASN A 456 -49.38 -59.14 1.06
CA ASN A 456 -48.58 -58.34 2.00
C ASN A 456 -49.23 -56.96 2.28
N LEU A 457 -50.54 -56.93 2.45
CA LEU A 457 -51.35 -55.78 2.81
C LEU A 457 -51.33 -55.61 4.33
N ILE A 458 -50.14 -55.37 4.87
CA ILE A 458 -49.96 -55.05 6.29
C ILE A 458 -49.92 -53.53 6.43
N GLN A 459 -50.44 -53.00 7.54
CA GLN A 459 -50.33 -51.58 7.85
C GLN A 459 -48.84 -51.16 7.88
N LEU A 460 -48.52 -50.06 7.18
CA LEU A 460 -47.15 -49.58 7.07
C LEU A 460 -46.52 -49.36 8.45
N SER A 461 -45.39 -50.01 8.69
CA SER A 461 -44.52 -49.76 9.84
C SER A 461 -43.38 -48.86 9.40
N LEU A 462 -43.19 -47.72 10.07
CA LEU A 462 -42.13 -46.78 9.73
C LEU A 462 -40.77 -47.32 10.22
N PRO A 463 -39.70 -47.15 9.42
CA PRO A 463 -38.35 -47.54 9.83
C PRO A 463 -37.84 -46.63 10.96
N SER A 464 -36.86 -47.12 11.72
CA SER A 464 -36.22 -46.34 12.78
C SER A 464 -35.38 -45.19 12.21
N LEU A 465 -35.08 -44.17 13.03
CA LEU A 465 -34.26 -43.04 12.59
C LEU A 465 -32.85 -43.48 12.19
N GLU A 466 -32.29 -44.46 12.89
CA GLU A 466 -31.00 -45.07 12.60
C GLU A 466 -31.01 -45.85 11.27
N GLU A 467 -32.13 -46.46 10.90
CA GLU A 467 -32.29 -47.11 9.58
C GLU A 467 -32.37 -46.09 8.44
N ILE A 468 -33.01 -44.93 8.68
CA ILE A 468 -33.13 -43.86 7.69
C ILE A 468 -31.79 -43.14 7.47
N ILE A 469 -31.02 -42.95 8.55
CA ILE A 469 -29.73 -42.22 8.52
C ILE A 469 -28.53 -43.17 8.25
N GLY A 470 -28.62 -44.44 8.65
CA GLY A 470 -27.53 -45.41 8.73
C GLY A 470 -27.06 -46.04 7.42
N SER A 471 -27.71 -45.75 6.29
CA SER A 471 -27.36 -46.29 4.96
C SER A 471 -26.04 -45.75 4.38
N SER A 472 -25.22 -45.06 5.19
CA SER A 472 -23.93 -44.51 4.76
C SER A 472 -22.80 -44.83 5.73
N LYS A 473 -22.05 -45.90 5.45
CA LYS A 473 -20.62 -45.95 5.81
C LYS A 473 -19.80 -47.00 5.02
N PRO A 474 -18.67 -46.59 4.42
CA PRO A 474 -17.42 -47.33 4.47
C PRO A 474 -16.52 -46.80 5.61
N PRO A 475 -15.59 -47.62 6.13
CA PRO A 475 -14.78 -47.29 7.30
C PRO A 475 -13.75 -46.20 6.96
N ILE A 476 -13.69 -45.15 7.79
CA ILE A 476 -12.56 -44.21 7.79
C ILE A 476 -11.47 -44.81 8.69
N PRO A 477 -10.19 -44.83 8.27
CA PRO A 477 -9.09 -45.26 9.12
C PRO A 477 -9.01 -44.39 10.37
N SER A 478 -8.99 -45.03 11.54
CA SER A 478 -8.64 -44.41 12.80
C SER A 478 -7.17 -43.96 12.75
N HIS A 479 -6.92 -42.70 12.35
CA HIS A 479 -5.72 -42.01 12.82
C HIS A 479 -5.95 -41.65 14.28
N ARG A 480 -5.31 -42.45 15.13
CA ARG A 480 -5.15 -42.21 16.56
C ARG A 480 -4.55 -40.82 16.74
N ALA A 481 -5.26 -39.93 17.43
CA ALA A 481 -4.63 -38.74 17.99
C ALA A 481 -3.50 -39.19 18.94
N PRO A 482 -2.34 -38.53 18.96
CA PRO A 482 -1.36 -38.75 20.01
C PRO A 482 -2.05 -38.47 21.35
N ALA A 483 -1.89 -39.39 22.30
CA ALA A 483 -2.29 -39.14 23.67
C ALA A 483 -1.65 -37.83 24.17
N PRO A 484 -2.34 -37.02 24.97
CA PRO A 484 -1.67 -35.96 25.70
C PRO A 484 -0.54 -36.59 26.50
N PRO A 485 0.65 -35.97 26.62
CA PRO A 485 1.69 -36.48 27.48
C PRO A 485 1.11 -36.62 28.89
N GLU A 486 1.17 -37.84 29.43
CA GLU A 486 0.88 -38.11 30.84
C GLU A 486 1.72 -37.13 31.66
N VAL A 487 1.04 -36.29 32.45
CA VAL A 487 1.70 -35.50 33.48
C VAL A 487 2.33 -36.51 34.44
N PRO A 488 3.67 -36.55 34.59
CA PRO A 488 4.27 -37.43 35.58
C PRO A 488 3.76 -37.01 36.97
N PRO A 489 3.44 -37.97 37.86
CA PRO A 489 3.01 -37.65 39.21
C PRO A 489 4.07 -36.81 39.91
N ALA A 490 3.61 -35.81 40.66
CA ALA A 490 4.47 -34.90 41.41
C ALA A 490 5.44 -35.72 42.29
N PRO A 491 6.75 -35.42 42.27
CA PRO A 491 7.69 -36.07 43.16
C PRO A 491 7.32 -35.74 44.62
N PRO A 492 7.43 -36.71 45.54
CA PRO A 492 7.11 -36.48 46.94
C PRO A 492 8.00 -35.38 47.54
N PRO A 493 7.50 -34.63 48.55
CA PRO A 493 8.24 -33.53 49.14
C PRO A 493 9.55 -34.05 49.72
N LYS A 494 10.68 -33.51 49.24
CA LYS A 494 11.99 -33.79 49.82
C LYS A 494 12.00 -33.26 51.25
N SER A 495 12.13 -34.20 52.18
CA SER A 495 12.42 -33.96 53.58
C SER A 495 13.66 -33.08 53.71
N PHE A 496 13.53 -32.03 54.51
CA PHE A 496 14.66 -31.33 55.10
C PHE A 496 15.45 -32.33 55.94
N CYS A 497 16.64 -32.70 55.48
CA CYS A 497 17.64 -33.34 56.33
C CYS A 497 18.87 -32.44 56.38
N THR A 498 19.11 -31.98 57.59
CA THR A 498 20.25 -31.22 58.10
C THR A 498 21.59 -31.96 57.92
N SER A 499 22.64 -31.14 57.77
CA SER A 499 24.11 -31.30 57.91
C SER A 499 24.63 -32.55 58.69
N PRO A 500 25.89 -33.04 58.48
CA PRO A 500 27.15 -32.30 58.72
C PRO A 500 28.27 -32.55 57.66
N ILE A 501 29.15 -31.59 57.32
CA ILE A 501 30.43 -31.17 57.95
C ILE A 501 31.45 -32.31 58.21
N LEU A 502 32.69 -32.08 57.70
CA LEU A 502 33.99 -32.78 57.90
C LEU A 502 34.15 -34.11 57.14
N SER A 503 35.30 -34.49 56.56
CA SER A 503 36.58 -33.82 56.33
C SER A 503 37.49 -34.77 55.51
N THR A 504 38.53 -34.17 54.92
CA THR A 504 39.90 -34.70 54.82
C THR A 504 40.29 -35.80 53.83
N PHE A 505 41.45 -35.51 53.22
CA PHE A 505 42.55 -36.36 52.75
C PHE A 505 42.79 -36.50 51.24
N SER A 506 43.86 -35.77 50.86
CA SER A 506 44.88 -36.01 49.83
C SER A 506 44.71 -35.34 48.48
#